data_AF-A0A3B8JWZ0-F1
#
_entry.id   AF-A0A3B8JWZ0-F1
#
_cell.length_a   1.000
_cell.length_b   1.000
_cell.length_c   1.000
_cell.angle_alpha   90.00
_cell.angle_beta   90.00
_cell.angle_gamma   90.00
#
_symmetry.space_group_name_H-M   'P 1'
#
loop_
_entity.id
_entity.type
_entity.pdbx_description
1 polymer ?
#
loop_
_entity_poly.entity_id
_entity_poly.type
_entity_poly.pdbx_seq_one_letter_code
_entity_poly.pdbx_strand_id
1 'polypeptide(L)' 'DVYKRQRLSLGSTEMRSTFIEEMKIDGAMLRMSGTGYGHGVGMCQWGARALAEEGKSPEEIVDYFYKDIHIVSLWD' A
#
# COMPACT_ATOMS: atom_id res chain seq x y z
N ASP A 1 14.65 4.17 4.50
CA ASP A 1 15.11 5.30 3.65
C ASP A 1 15.79 4.92 2.33
N VAL A 2 16.64 3.90 2.27
CA VAL A 2 17.31 3.50 1.01
C VAL A 2 16.29 3.03 -0.05
N TYR A 3 15.42 2.07 0.27
CA TYR A 3 14.41 1.56 -0.67
C TYR A 3 13.38 2.58 -1.12
N LYS A 4 13.04 3.55 -0.26
CA LYS A 4 12.14 4.65 -0.65
C LYS A 4 12.79 5.55 -1.69
N ARG A 5 14.08 5.89 -1.52
CA ARG A 5 14.83 6.66 -2.53
C ARG A 5 15.00 5.89 -3.83
N GLN A 6 15.31 4.60 -3.76
CA GLN A 6 15.39 3.73 -4.94
C GLN A 6 14.05 3.66 -5.68
N ARG A 7 12.94 3.54 -4.95
CA ARG A 7 11.59 3.57 -5.54
C ARG A 7 11.30 4.89 -6.24
N LEU A 8 11.72 6.02 -5.66
CA LEU A 8 11.57 7.32 -6.28
C LEU A 8 12.44 7.45 -7.55
N SER A 9 13.65 6.89 -7.56
CA SER A 9 14.54 6.95 -8.72
C SER A 9 14.13 6.00 -9.86
N LEU A 10 13.62 4.81 -9.53
CA LEU A 10 13.18 3.82 -10.52
C LEU A 10 11.77 4.12 -11.06
N GLY A 11 10.98 4.89 -10.32
CA GLY A 11 9.57 5.10 -10.60
C GLY A 11 8.68 4.11 -9.83
N SER A 12 7.51 4.60 -9.41
CA SER A 12 6.57 3.85 -8.57
C SER A 12 5.88 2.69 -9.29
N THR A 13 5.92 2.65 -10.61
CA THR A 13 5.38 1.56 -11.44
C THR A 13 6.38 0.42 -11.60
N GLU A 14 7.67 0.76 -11.74
CA GLU A 14 8.76 -0.20 -11.88
C GLU A 14 9.07 -0.86 -10.53
N MET A 15 9.23 -0.04 -9.48
CA MET A 15 9.34 -0.51 -8.10
C MET A 15 8.01 -0.28 -7.37
N ARG A 16 7.12 -1.27 -7.52
CA ARG A 16 5.72 -1.20 -7.05
C ARG A 16 5.57 -0.89 -5.56
N SER A 17 6.39 -1.52 -4.72
CA SER A 17 6.42 -1.32 -3.27
C SER A 17 7.85 -1.31 -2.74
N THR A 18 8.01 -1.01 -1.45
CA THR A 18 9.27 -1.23 -0.71
C THR A 18 9.25 -2.53 0.10
N PHE A 19 8.20 -3.36 -0.05
CA PHE A 19 8.10 -4.67 0.58
C PHE A 19 8.81 -5.69 -0.31
N ILE A 20 10.14 -5.76 -0.14
CA ILE A 20 11.00 -6.68 -0.87
C ILE A 20 11.27 -7.90 0.02
N GLU A 21 11.00 -9.08 -0.53
CA GLU A 21 11.17 -10.37 0.16
C GLU A 21 12.46 -11.07 -0.29
N GLU A 22 12.84 -10.88 -1.56
CA GLU A 22 14.03 -11.50 -2.12
C GLU A 22 14.76 -10.56 -3.09
N MET A 23 16.08 -10.63 -3.04
CA MET A 23 16.98 -9.95 -3.96
C MET A 23 18.10 -10.90 -4.35
N LYS A 24 18.28 -11.11 -5.66
CA LYS A 24 19.27 -12.01 -6.22
C LYS A 24 19.98 -11.36 -7.40
N ILE A 25 21.29 -11.60 -7.49
CA ILE A 25 22.07 -11.27 -8.68
C ILE A 25 21.96 -12.46 -9.63
N ASP A 26 21.48 -12.18 -10.84
CA ASP A 26 21.34 -13.13 -11.94
C ASP A 26 22.21 -12.66 -13.11
N GLY A 27 23.46 -13.14 -13.14
CA GLY A 27 24.48 -12.65 -14.05
C GLY A 27 24.79 -11.17 -13.85
N ALA A 28 24.47 -10.34 -14.83
CA ALA A 28 24.63 -8.88 -14.78
C ALA A 28 23.38 -8.13 -14.30
N MET A 29 22.30 -8.86 -13.96
CA MET A 29 21.02 -8.27 -13.56
C MET A 29 20.76 -8.42 -12.07
N LEU A 30 20.16 -7.39 -11.47
CA LEU A 30 19.59 -7.48 -10.14
C LEU A 30 18.11 -7.85 -10.26
N ARG A 31 17.71 -9.03 -9.77
CA ARG A 31 16.31 -9.44 -9.67
C ARG A 31 15.82 -9.18 -8.24
N MET A 32 14.71 -8.46 -8.14
CA MET A 32 14.01 -8.20 -6.88
C MET A 32 12.58 -8.75 -6.96
N SER A 33 12.10 -9.38 -5.90
CA SER A 33 10.71 -9.82 -5.76
C SER A 33 10.16 -9.52 -4.37
N GLY A 34 8.85 -9.40 -4.30
CA GLY A 34 8.13 -9.03 -3.09
C GLY A 34 6.68 -8.72 -3.41
N THR A 35 5.99 -8.11 -2.46
CA THR A 35 4.53 -7.99 -2.46
C THR A 35 4.05 -6.55 -2.32
N GLY A 36 2.77 -6.35 -2.67
CA GLY A 36 2.09 -5.06 -2.54
C GLY A 36 2.37 -4.06 -3.66
N TYR A 37 1.58 -2.98 -3.64
CA TYR A 37 1.70 -1.85 -4.56
C TYR A 37 1.38 -0.57 -3.81
N GLY A 38 2.26 0.42 -3.88
CA GLY A 38 2.11 1.70 -3.20
C GLY A 38 3.06 1.84 -2.01
N HIS A 39 2.80 2.86 -1.18
CA HIS A 39 3.65 3.20 -0.03
C HIS A 39 3.30 2.42 1.25
N GLY A 40 2.17 1.71 1.27
CA GLY A 40 1.79 0.82 2.37
C GLY A 40 1.42 1.52 3.68
N VAL A 41 0.83 2.73 3.61
CA VAL A 41 0.38 3.49 4.79
C VAL A 41 -1.09 3.85 4.64
N GLY A 42 -1.87 3.73 5.71
CA GLY A 42 -3.30 4.03 5.72
C GLY A 42 -4.13 2.94 5.05
N MET A 43 -5.05 3.35 4.20
CA MET A 43 -6.03 2.45 3.59
C MET A 43 -5.46 1.66 2.40
N CYS A 44 -5.53 0.32 2.47
CA CYS A 44 -5.34 -0.54 1.32
C CYS A 44 -6.62 -0.55 0.46
N GLN A 45 -6.56 0.00 -0.75
CA GLN A 45 -7.73 0.09 -1.63
C GLN A 45 -8.36 -1.28 -1.94
N TRP A 46 -7.52 -2.30 -2.18
CA TRP A 46 -8.01 -3.67 -2.39
C TRP A 46 -8.61 -4.29 -1.12
N GLY A 47 -8.07 -3.97 0.05
CA GLY A 47 -8.65 -4.39 1.32
C GLY A 47 -9.99 -3.71 1.61
N ALA A 48 -10.10 -2.42 1.32
CA ALA A 48 -11.36 -1.67 1.43
C ALA A 48 -12.44 -2.23 0.50
N ARG A 49 -12.07 -2.61 -0.73
CA ARG A 49 -12.97 -3.30 -1.65
C ARG A 49 -13.45 -4.65 -1.10
N ALA A 50 -12.55 -5.47 -0.57
CA ALA A 50 -12.91 -6.76 0.00
C ALA A 50 -13.90 -6.62 1.18
N LEU A 51 -13.65 -5.66 2.09
CA LEU A 51 -14.57 -5.37 3.19
C LEU A 51 -15.94 -4.88 2.68
N ALA A 52 -15.97 -4.07 1.62
CA ALA A 52 -17.23 -3.66 0.99
C ALA A 52 -17.98 -4.84 0.36
N GLU A 53 -17.26 -5.78 -0.28
CA GLU A 53 -17.83 -7.03 -0.82
C GLU A 53 -18.36 -7.95 0.30
N GLU A 54 -17.80 -7.86 1.52
CA GLU A 54 -18.32 -8.49 2.74
C GLU A 54 -19.50 -7.74 3.39
N GLY A 55 -19.92 -6.60 2.82
CA GLY A 55 -21.07 -5.83 3.27
C GLY A 55 -20.78 -4.79 4.35
N LYS A 56 -19.50 -4.45 4.61
CA LYS A 56 -19.13 -3.39 5.56
C LYS A 56 -19.52 -2.00 5.04
N SER A 57 -19.98 -1.15 5.95
CA SER A 57 -20.27 0.25 5.62
C SER A 57 -18.97 1.04 5.37
N PRO A 58 -19.03 2.17 4.64
CA PRO A 58 -17.88 3.05 4.47
C PRO A 58 -17.25 3.48 5.81
N GLU A 59 -18.05 3.76 6.82
CA GLU A 59 -17.60 4.13 8.16
C GLU A 59 -16.81 2.99 8.83
N GLU A 60 -17.32 1.76 8.77
CA GLU A 60 -16.63 0.58 9.29
C GLU A 60 -15.30 0.33 8.56
N ILE A 61 -15.26 0.56 7.24
CA ILE A 61 -14.04 0.40 6.44
C ILE A 61 -13.00 1.44 6.83
N VAL A 62 -13.38 2.71 6.99
CA VAL A 62 -12.44 3.77 7.38
C VAL A 62 -11.91 3.50 8.80
N ASP A 63 -12.76 3.12 9.75
CA ASP A 63 -12.36 2.79 11.13
C ASP A 63 -11.46 1.54 11.21
N TYR A 64 -11.62 0.60 10.27
CA TYR A 64 -10.70 -0.54 10.14
C TYR A 64 -9.27 -0.07 9.85
N PHE A 65 -9.07 0.86 8.90
CA PHE A 65 -7.76 1.31 8.44
C PHE A 65 -7.15 2.46 9.25
N TYR A 66 -7.96 3.30 9.86
CA TYR A 66 -7.51 4.44 10.65
C TYR A 66 -8.07 4.32 12.07
N LYS A 67 -7.18 4.12 13.05
CA LYS A 67 -7.58 3.97 14.45
C LYS A 67 -7.75 5.33 15.12
N ASP A 68 -8.66 5.36 16.08
CA ASP A 68 -8.92 6.52 16.93
C ASP A 68 -9.29 7.79 16.14
N ILE A 69 -10.11 7.62 15.10
CA ILE A 69 -10.62 8.73 14.28
C ILE A 69 -12.09 9.04 14.59
N HIS A 70 -12.54 10.22 14.18
CA HIS A 70 -13.94 10.60 14.18
C HIS A 70 -14.34 11.10 12.79
N ILE A 71 -15.44 10.56 12.27
CA ILE A 71 -16.04 11.04 11.02
C ILE A 71 -16.90 12.25 11.36
N VAL A 72 -16.68 13.36 10.67
CA VAL A 72 -17.39 14.62 10.87
C VAL A 72 -18.01 15.10 9.56
N SER A 73 -19.22 15.66 9.62
CA SER A 73 -19.76 16.41 8.49
C SER A 73 -19.15 17.80 8.49
N LEU A 74 -18.60 18.23 7.34
CA LEU A 74 -18.04 19.57 7.18
C LEU A 74 -19.07 20.61 6.75
N TRP A 75 -20.20 20.15 6.20
CA TRP A 75 -21.24 20.99 5.61
C TRP A 75 -22.62 20.39 5.93
N ASP A 76 -23.63 21.24 6.03
CA ASP A 76 -25.05 20.85 6.07
C ASP A 76 -25.64 20.73 4.66
#